data_AF-A0A843GE55-F1
#
_entry.id   AF-A0A843GE55-F1
#
_cell.length_a   1.000
_cell.length_b   1.000
_cell.length_c   1.000
_cell.angle_alpha   90.00
_cell.angle_beta   90.00
_cell.angle_gamma   90.00
#
_symmetry.space_group_name_H-M   'P 1'
#
loop_
_entity.id
_entity.type
_entity.pdbx_description
1 polymer ?
#
loop_
_entity_poly.entity_id
_entity_poly.type
_entity_poly.pdbx_seq_one_letter_code
_entity_poly.pdbx_strand_id
1 'polypeptide(L)'
;DQFETMKQRLLTATGSNRAVAVTIDPALDGDREDIPCLQVLQILVRDGELTIHCFFRSNDIFGAFYSNMFFITYIGIKMKEEVNKEIMGDKLNFGGLHYHSTSGHIYNNDMRAARKLISANKAALK
;
A
#
# COMPACT_ATOMS: atom_id res chain seq x y z
N ASP A 1 -3.65 -14.67 10.18
CA ASP A 1 -3.21 -14.09 8.91
C ASP A 1 -4.14 -12.93 8.54
N GLN A 2 -3.60 -11.71 8.38
CA GLN A 2 -4.40 -10.52 8.08
C GLN A 2 -4.88 -10.49 6.63
N PHE A 3 -4.09 -10.99 5.66
CA PHE A 3 -4.51 -11.05 4.26
C PHE A 3 -5.76 -11.91 4.13
N GLU A 4 -5.73 -13.09 4.76
CA GLU A 4 -6.85 -14.02 4.66
C GLU A 4 -8.09 -13.50 5.39
N THR A 5 -7.90 -12.81 6.52
CA THR A 5 -9.00 -12.12 7.20
C THR A 5 -9.64 -11.07 6.30
N MET A 6 -8.85 -10.24 5.62
CA MET A 6 -9.36 -9.25 4.66
C MET A 6 -10.12 -9.92 3.51
N LYS A 7 -9.57 -11.00 2.93
CA LYS A 7 -10.23 -11.76 1.87
C LYS A 7 -11.61 -12.24 2.30
N GLN A 8 -11.71 -12.90 3.45
CA GLN A 8 -12.99 -13.41 3.95
C GLN A 8 -14.01 -12.29 4.19
N ARG A 9 -13.58 -11.09 4.60
CA ARG A 9 -14.46 -9.92 4.71
C ARG A 9 -15.02 -9.48 3.35
N LEU A 10 -14.19 -9.49 2.30
CA LEU A 10 -14.62 -9.15 0.95
C LEU A 10 -15.51 -10.23 0.33
N LEU A 11 -15.20 -11.51 0.55
CA LEU A 11 -16.04 -12.63 0.08
C LEU A 11 -17.42 -12.64 0.75
N THR A 12 -17.48 -12.28 2.03
CA THR A 12 -18.76 -12.16 2.75
C THR A 12 -19.58 -10.96 2.28
N ALA A 13 -18.91 -9.83 2.03
CA ALA A 13 -19.54 -8.61 1.55
C ALA A 13 -18.53 -7.79 0.74
N THR A 14 -18.65 -7.81 -0.59
CA THR A 14 -17.68 -7.16 -1.48
C THR A 14 -17.51 -5.67 -1.16
N GLY A 15 -18.58 -4.98 -0.76
CA GLY A 15 -18.53 -3.57 -0.34
C GLY A 15 -17.99 -3.30 1.07
N SER A 16 -17.47 -4.30 1.78
CA SER A 16 -17.02 -4.19 3.18
C SER A 16 -15.97 -3.10 3.39
N ASN A 17 -16.16 -2.29 4.44
CA ASN A 17 -15.16 -1.32 4.92
C ASN A 17 -14.16 -1.94 5.91
N ARG A 18 -14.26 -3.24 6.18
CA ARG A 18 -13.56 -3.93 7.28
C ARG A 18 -12.40 -4.81 6.79
N ALA A 19 -12.09 -4.79 5.50
CA ALA A 19 -10.89 -5.43 4.97
C ALA A 19 -9.68 -4.52 5.27
N VAL A 20 -9.22 -4.58 6.52
CA VAL A 20 -8.13 -3.77 7.06
C VAL A 20 -7.06 -4.67 7.65
N ALA A 21 -5.80 -4.36 7.38
CA ALA A 21 -4.62 -4.88 8.03
C ALA A 21 -3.85 -3.76 8.73
N VAL A 22 -3.30 -4.05 9.91
CA VAL A 22 -2.52 -3.14 10.74
C VAL A 22 -1.19 -3.80 11.07
N THR A 23 -0.10 -3.07 10.90
CA THR A 23 1.27 -3.58 11.12
C THR A 23 1.86 -3.16 12.45
N ILE A 24 1.47 -1.99 12.97
CA ILE A 24 1.88 -1.56 14.31
C ILE A 24 1.12 -2.33 15.38
N ASP A 25 1.84 -2.77 16.40
CA ASP A 25 1.24 -3.32 17.61
C ASP A 25 1.75 -2.52 18.81
N PRO A 26 0.93 -1.63 19.41
CA PRO A 26 1.35 -0.81 20.54
C PRO A 26 1.91 -1.60 21.72
N ALA A 27 1.46 -2.84 21.94
CA ALA A 27 1.98 -3.68 23.03
C ALA A 27 3.39 -4.20 22.75
N LEU A 28 3.75 -4.40 21.47
CA LEU A 28 5.07 -4.88 21.06
C LEU A 28 6.04 -3.75 20.70
N ASP A 29 5.51 -2.67 20.15
CA ASP A 29 6.28 -1.60 19.50
C ASP A 29 6.42 -0.36 20.40
N GLY A 30 5.71 -0.28 21.53
CA GLY A 30 5.68 0.90 22.40
C GLY A 30 7.05 1.37 22.90
N ASP A 31 7.98 0.44 23.14
CA ASP A 31 9.33 0.72 23.64
C ASP A 31 10.43 0.45 22.60
N ARG A 32 10.07 0.18 21.34
CA ARG A 32 11.04 -0.11 20.27
C ARG A 32 11.47 1.16 19.57
N GLU A 33 12.76 1.23 19.24
CA GLU A 33 13.30 2.29 18.39
C GLU A 33 12.79 2.14 16.95
N ASP A 34 12.82 0.91 16.42
CA ASP A 34 12.35 0.59 15.08
C ASP A 34 10.95 -0.02 15.11
N ILE A 35 9.95 0.80 14.79
CA ILE A 35 8.56 0.38 14.63
C ILE A 35 8.17 0.38 13.14
N PRO A 36 7.09 -0.30 12.71
CA PRO A 36 6.73 -0.38 11.29
C PRO A 36 6.53 0.98 10.61
N CYS A 37 6.98 1.16 9.37
CA CYS A 37 6.75 2.41 8.61
C CYS A 37 5.34 2.47 8.02
N LEU A 38 4.95 1.42 7.29
CA LEU A 38 3.55 1.14 6.97
C LEU A 38 2.83 0.86 8.30
N GLN A 39 1.63 1.39 8.46
CA GLN A 39 0.85 1.29 9.69
C GLN A 39 -0.51 0.63 9.42
N VAL A 40 -1.18 1.08 8.36
CA VAL A 40 -2.51 0.57 7.97
C VAL A 40 -2.54 0.32 6.47
N LEU A 41 -3.16 -0.78 6.08
CA LEU A 41 -3.55 -1.09 4.71
C LEU A 41 -5.02 -1.51 4.71
N GLN A 42 -5.84 -0.82 3.92
CA GLN A 42 -7.26 -1.13 3.74
C GLN A 42 -7.52 -1.44 2.28
N ILE A 43 -8.35 -2.45 2.02
CA ILE A 43 -8.87 -2.75 0.69
C ILE A 43 -10.34 -2.34 0.65
N LEU A 44 -10.72 -1.62 -0.40
CA LEU A 44 -12.11 -1.28 -0.69
C LEU A 44 -12.45 -1.75 -2.10
N VAL A 45 -13.68 -2.21 -2.29
CA VAL A 45 -14.23 -2.47 -3.63
C VAL A 45 -15.43 -1.56 -3.86
N ARG A 46 -15.37 -0.76 -4.92
CA ARG A 46 -16.43 0.17 -5.34
C ARG A 46 -16.55 0.16 -6.85
N ASP A 47 -17.77 0.10 -7.36
CA ASP A 47 -18.05 0.21 -8.80
C ASP A 47 -17.21 -0.72 -9.69
N GLY A 48 -16.91 -1.93 -9.22
CA GLY A 48 -16.09 -2.91 -9.94
C GLY A 48 -14.57 -2.69 -9.83
N GLU A 49 -14.13 -1.75 -9.02
CA GLU A 49 -12.72 -1.42 -8.80
C GLU A 49 -12.28 -1.78 -7.38
N LEU A 50 -11.19 -2.54 -7.25
CA LEU A 50 -10.49 -2.77 -5.98
C LEU A 50 -9.38 -1.72 -5.83
N THR A 51 -9.48 -0.90 -4.79
CA THR A 51 -8.43 0.04 -4.40
C THR A 51 -7.77 -0.38 -3.09
N ILE A 52 -6.50 -0.05 -2.95
CA ILE A 52 -5.81 -0.09 -1.65
C ILE A 52 -5.65 1.32 -1.11
N HIS A 53 -5.83 1.47 0.19
CA HIS A 53 -5.52 2.69 0.93
C HIS A 53 -4.45 2.35 1.97
N CYS A 54 -3.28 2.97 1.85
CA CYS A 54 -2.16 2.71 2.74
C CYS A 54 -1.74 3.98 3.49
N PHE A 55 -1.50 3.81 4.78
CA PHE A 55 -1.03 4.86 5.67
C PHE A 55 0.36 4.50 6.19
N PHE A 56 1.31 5.40 5.94
CA PHE A 56 2.67 5.35 6.47
C PHE A 56 2.85 6.48 7.50
N ARG A 57 3.45 6.16 8.65
CA ARG A 57 3.91 7.20 9.58
C ARG A 57 5.16 7.91 9.04
N SER A 58 5.99 7.17 8.31
CA SER A 58 7.27 7.60 7.76
C SER A 58 7.57 6.75 6.53
N ASN A 59 8.14 7.33 5.48
CA ASN A 59 8.52 6.60 4.28
C ASN A 59 9.72 7.28 3.60
N ASP A 60 10.79 6.52 3.39
CA ASP A 60 11.93 6.95 2.57
C ASP A 60 11.53 6.94 1.10
N ILE A 61 11.37 8.12 0.54
CA ILE A 61 10.87 8.35 -0.81
C ILE A 61 11.87 7.91 -1.87
N PHE A 62 13.17 7.99 -1.59
CA PHE A 62 14.17 7.63 -2.57
C PHE A 62 14.58 6.16 -2.46
N GLY A 63 14.86 5.68 -1.26
CA GLY A 63 15.38 4.33 -1.04
C GLY A 63 14.32 3.23 -0.95
N ALA A 64 13.13 3.51 -0.43
CA ALA A 64 12.15 2.47 -0.08
C ALA A 64 10.78 2.60 -0.77
N PHE A 65 10.39 3.79 -1.24
CA PHE A 65 9.05 4.01 -1.78
C PHE A 65 8.71 3.07 -2.94
N TYR A 66 9.63 2.86 -3.88
CA TYR A 66 9.38 2.01 -5.04
C TYR A 66 9.11 0.55 -4.67
N SER A 67 9.93 -0.03 -3.78
CA SER A 67 9.74 -1.40 -3.31
C SER A 67 8.46 -1.53 -2.48
N ASN A 68 8.17 -0.55 -1.63
CA ASN A 68 6.93 -0.48 -0.87
C ASN A 68 5.70 -0.45 -1.78
N MET A 69 5.67 0.44 -2.77
CA MET A 69 4.53 0.54 -3.70
C MET A 69 4.40 -0.69 -4.58
N PHE A 70 5.50 -1.30 -5.01
CA PHE A 70 5.48 -2.54 -5.78
C PHE A 70 4.84 -3.68 -4.98
N PHE A 71 5.29 -3.88 -3.74
CA PHE A 71 4.75 -4.94 -2.87
C PHE A 71 3.26 -4.71 -2.57
N ILE A 72 2.87 -3.48 -2.25
CA ILE A 72 1.47 -3.15 -1.94
C ILE A 72 0.58 -3.31 -3.19
N THR A 73 1.07 -2.92 -4.37
CA THR A 73 0.38 -3.17 -5.64
C THR A 73 0.16 -4.67 -5.85
N TYR A 74 1.21 -5.48 -5.62
CA TYR A 74 1.11 -6.93 -5.74
C TYR A 74 0.05 -7.51 -4.79
N ILE A 75 -0.02 -7.04 -3.54
CA ILE A 75 -1.09 -7.45 -2.60
C ILE A 75 -2.48 -7.13 -3.16
N GLY A 76 -2.68 -5.94 -3.72
CA GLY A 76 -3.95 -5.55 -4.34
C GLY A 76 -4.33 -6.42 -5.53
N ILE A 77 -3.39 -6.67 -6.45
CA ILE A 77 -3.59 -7.55 -7.60
C ILE A 77 -3.95 -8.97 -7.14
N LYS A 78 -3.21 -9.51 -6.18
CA LYS A 78 -3.47 -10.85 -5.61
C LYS A 78 -4.86 -10.93 -4.97
N MET A 79 -5.26 -9.93 -4.17
CA MET A 79 -6.60 -9.89 -3.58
C MET A 79 -7.69 -9.84 -4.66
N LYS A 80 -7.49 -9.03 -5.70
CA LYS A 80 -8.40 -8.94 -6.85
C LYS A 80 -8.57 -10.29 -7.53
N GLU A 81 -7.48 -11.01 -7.79
CA GLU A 81 -7.51 -12.35 -8.41
C GLU A 81 -8.26 -13.37 -7.54
N GLU A 82 -8.02 -13.38 -6.23
CA GLU A 82 -8.71 -14.27 -5.29
C GLU A 82 -10.22 -13.98 -5.24
N VAL A 83 -10.62 -12.70 -5.15
CA VAL A 83 -12.05 -12.33 -5.13
C VAL A 83 -12.73 -12.60 -6.48
N ASN A 84 -12.03 -12.39 -7.60
CA ASN A 84 -12.51 -12.75 -8.93
C ASN A 84 -12.77 -14.24 -9.06
N LYS A 85 -11.82 -15.06 -8.64
CA LYS A 85 -11.93 -16.52 -8.71
C LYS A 85 -13.13 -17.04 -7.92
N GLU A 86 -13.39 -16.48 -6.74
CA GLU A 86 -14.42 -17.00 -5.83
C GLU A 86 -15.83 -16.47 -6.15
N ILE A 87 -15.99 -15.17 -6.41
CA ILE A 87 -17.34 -14.56 -6.47
C ILE A 87 -17.58 -13.54 -7.59
N MET A 88 -16.55 -12.98 -8.24
CA MET A 88 -16.73 -11.90 -9.23
C MET A 88 -16.53 -12.29 -10.70
N GLY A 89 -15.94 -13.45 -11.00
CA GLY A 89 -15.78 -13.96 -12.37
C GLY A 89 -15.05 -12.99 -13.31
N ASP A 90 -13.88 -12.51 -12.90
CA ASP A 90 -13.01 -11.54 -13.62
C ASP A 90 -13.59 -10.15 -13.87
N LYS A 91 -14.70 -9.79 -13.20
CA LYS A 91 -15.31 -8.45 -13.30
C LYS A 91 -14.67 -7.41 -12.39
N LEU A 92 -13.88 -7.82 -11.40
CA LEU A 92 -13.19 -6.91 -10.50
C LEU A 92 -11.86 -6.48 -11.12
N ASN A 93 -11.70 -5.17 -11.29
CA ASN A 93 -10.46 -4.54 -11.73
C ASN A 93 -9.61 -4.12 -10.53
N PHE A 94 -8.33 -3.85 -10.77
CA PHE A 94 -7.47 -3.19 -9.79
C PHE A 94 -7.42 -1.69 -10.08
N GLY A 95 -8.07 -0.90 -9.24
CA GLY A 95 -8.22 0.54 -9.39
C GLY A 95 -7.03 1.36 -8.89
N GLY A 96 -6.04 0.71 -8.26
CA GLY A 96 -4.78 1.34 -7.87
C GLY A 96 -4.61 1.59 -6.37
N LEU A 97 -3.71 2.52 -6.06
CA LEU A 97 -3.23 2.80 -4.71
C LEU A 97 -3.55 4.23 -4.29
N HIS A 98 -4.09 4.38 -3.09
CA HIS A 98 -4.12 5.62 -2.34
C HIS A 98 -3.03 5.57 -1.29
N TYR A 99 -2.01 6.40 -1.48
CA TYR A 99 -0.86 6.48 -0.60
C TYR A 99 -0.93 7.74 0.26
N HIS A 100 -0.79 7.56 1.57
CA HIS A 100 -0.58 8.66 2.50
C HIS A 100 0.65 8.38 3.36
N SER A 101 1.56 9.35 3.44
CA SER A 101 2.65 9.34 4.41
C SER A 101 2.65 10.65 5.20
N THR A 102 2.74 10.52 6.52
CA THR A 102 2.86 11.68 7.41
C THR A 102 4.24 12.32 7.30
N SER A 103 5.28 11.51 7.04
CA SER A 103 6.66 11.96 6.82
C SER A 103 7.27 11.25 5.62
N GLY A 104 7.07 11.82 4.43
CA GLY A 104 7.84 11.45 3.23
C GLY A 104 9.17 12.21 3.23
N HIS A 105 10.29 11.50 3.28
CA HIS A 105 11.62 12.12 3.37
C HIS A 105 12.63 11.45 2.44
N ILE A 106 13.75 12.10 2.21
CA ILE A 106 14.92 11.57 1.50
C ILE A 106 16.11 11.75 2.42
N TYR A 107 16.89 10.69 2.65
CA TYR A 107 18.09 10.79 3.47
C TYR A 107 19.17 11.65 2.78
N ASN A 108 19.96 12.36 3.59
CA ASN A 108 21.00 13.25 3.07
C ASN A 108 22.00 12.54 2.14
N ASN A 109 22.33 11.28 2.44
CA ASN A 109 23.25 10.47 1.63
C ASN A 109 22.70 10.22 0.21
N ASP A 110 21.37 10.21 0.04
CA ASP A 110 20.69 9.97 -1.23
C ASP A 110 20.38 11.25 -2.02
N MET A 111 20.53 12.43 -1.40
CA MET A 111 20.19 13.71 -2.04
C MET A 111 20.95 13.96 -3.35
N ARG A 112 22.21 13.52 -3.44
CA ARG A 112 22.99 13.65 -4.68
C ARG A 112 22.40 12.79 -5.80
N ALA A 113 22.03 11.54 -5.49
CA ALA A 113 21.45 10.62 -6.46
C ALA A 113 20.04 11.08 -6.88
N ALA A 114 19.22 11.53 -5.93
CA ALA A 114 17.91 12.10 -6.20
C ALA A 114 17.97 13.31 -7.15
N ARG A 115 18.89 14.24 -6.91
CA ARG A 115 19.10 15.40 -7.81
C ARG A 115 19.54 14.99 -9.21
N LYS A 116 20.39 13.97 -9.32
CA LYS A 116 20.83 13.43 -10.61
C LYS A 116 19.65 12.81 -11.38
N LEU A 117 18.80 12.05 -10.70
CA LEU A 117 17.60 11.44 -11.28
C LEU A 117 16.65 12.51 -11.85
N ILE A 118 16.37 13.55 -11.07
CA ILE A 118 15.53 14.68 -11.51
C ILE A 118 16.14 15.38 -12.72
N SER A 119 17.44 15.65 -12.69
CA SER A 119 18.13 16.38 -13.77
C SER A 119 18.10 15.60 -15.09
N ALA A 120 18.26 14.27 -15.04
CA ALA A 120 18.19 13.41 -16.21
C ALA A 120 16.80 13.33 -16.84
N ASN A 121 15.73 13.55 -16.05
CA ASN A 121 14.34 13.40 -16.47
C ASN A 121 13.57 14.72 -16.53
N LYS A 122 14.29 15.85 -16.59
CA LYS A 122 13.71 17.19 -16.47
C LYS A 122 12.63 17.52 -17.52
N ALA A 123 12.69 16.87 -18.69
CA ALA A 123 11.69 17.03 -19.75
C ALA A 123 10.36 16.30 -19.46
N ALA A 124 10.39 15.21 -18.68
CA ALA A 124 9.21 14.43 -18.30
C ALA A 124 8.48 14.97 -17.06
N LEU A 125 9.03 16.01 -16.42
CA LEU A 125 8.47 16.69 -15.25
C LEU A 125 7.72 17.99 -15.61
N LYS A 126 7.61 18.33 -16.90
CA LYS A 126 6.79 19.43 -17.41
C LYS A 126 5.44 18.90 -17.85
#